data_AF-A0A930AL59-F1
#
_entry.id   AF-A0A930AL59-F1
#
_cell.length_a   1.000
_cell.length_b   1.000
_cell.length_c   1.000
_cell.angle_alpha   90.00
_cell.angle_beta   90.00
_cell.angle_gamma   90.00
#
_symmetry.space_group_name_H-M   'P 1'
#
loop_
_entity.id
_entity.type
_entity.pdbx_description
1 polymer ?
#
loop_
_entity_poly.entity_id
_entity_poly.type
_entity_poly.pdbx_seq_one_letter_code
_entity_poly.pdbx_strand_id
1 'polypeptide(L)'
;MFPKDYNFTDSIQSTATVTNAQHKVGRSFAFDYKTHRFVFKDGRNVEDTQIEAIKQWIELFIRTEMKKYMIYTDSFGLDLRKLLGYRLPRSYKVAEIKRRITEGIMNKVPCVVIVKDWQFNAGIFYFTVVTNTGEEVKIDYELEL
;
A
#
# COMPACT_ATOMS: atom_id res chain seq x y z
N MET A 1 -38.51 -5.60 -12.77
CA MET A 1 -38.80 -6.76 -11.90
C MET A 1 -37.74 -7.81 -12.20
N PHE A 2 -37.05 -8.34 -11.18
CA PHE A 2 -35.99 -9.34 -11.38
C PHE A 2 -36.57 -10.76 -11.56
N PRO A 3 -36.01 -11.60 -12.45
CA PRO A 3 -36.47 -12.99 -12.69
C PRO A 3 -36.43 -13.84 -11.42
N LYS A 4 -37.39 -14.74 -11.25
CA LYS A 4 -37.62 -15.54 -10.01
C LYS A 4 -37.18 -17.00 -10.15
N ASP A 5 -36.60 -17.34 -11.28
CA ASP A 5 -36.37 -18.69 -11.78
C ASP A 5 -34.87 -19.03 -11.84
N TYR A 6 -34.02 -18.20 -11.22
CA TYR A 6 -32.58 -18.46 -11.10
C TYR A 6 -32.26 -19.27 -9.84
N ASN A 7 -31.72 -20.47 -10.01
CA ASN A 7 -31.21 -21.30 -8.92
C ASN A 7 -29.74 -20.96 -8.65
N PHE A 8 -29.46 -20.35 -7.50
CA PHE A 8 -28.10 -20.10 -7.01
C PHE A 8 -27.50 -21.40 -6.42
N THR A 9 -27.20 -22.39 -7.26
CA THR A 9 -26.53 -23.63 -6.83
C THR A 9 -25.03 -23.63 -7.01
N ASP A 10 -24.46 -22.56 -7.58
CA ASP A 10 -23.03 -22.39 -7.62
C ASP A 10 -22.55 -21.97 -6.23
N SER A 11 -22.09 -22.95 -5.47
CA SER A 11 -21.36 -22.68 -4.24
C SER A 11 -20.20 -21.74 -4.59
N ILE A 12 -20.16 -20.58 -3.94
CA ILE A 12 -19.00 -19.70 -4.01
C ILE A 12 -17.84 -20.55 -3.50
N GLN A 13 -16.95 -20.94 -4.42
CA GLN A 13 -15.69 -21.54 -4.02
C GLN A 13 -15.02 -20.52 -3.12
N SER A 14 -14.92 -20.84 -1.82
CA SER A 14 -13.96 -20.18 -0.95
C SER A 14 -12.64 -20.24 -1.69
N THR A 15 -12.17 -19.08 -2.14
CA THR A 15 -10.88 -18.96 -2.81
C THR A 15 -9.85 -19.21 -1.72
N ALA A 16 -9.54 -20.49 -1.50
CA ALA A 16 -8.33 -20.89 -0.80
C ALA A 16 -7.20 -20.08 -1.42
N THR A 17 -6.42 -19.46 -0.55
CA THR A 17 -5.34 -18.52 -0.81
C THR A 17 -4.48 -19.00 -1.97
N VAL A 18 -4.83 -18.57 -3.18
CA VAL A 18 -3.90 -18.66 -4.30
C VAL A 18 -2.85 -17.64 -3.93
N THR A 19 -1.68 -18.11 -3.52
CA THR A 19 -0.45 -17.33 -3.57
C THR A 19 -0.22 -17.03 -5.05
N ASN A 20 -0.99 -16.09 -5.58
CA ASN A 20 -0.73 -15.50 -6.87
C ASN A 20 0.59 -14.78 -6.66
N ALA A 21 1.68 -15.36 -7.17
CA ALA A 21 2.84 -14.58 -7.56
C ALA A 21 2.35 -13.63 -8.66
N GLN A 22 1.61 -12.61 -8.27
CA GLN A 22 1.14 -11.58 -9.19
C GLN A 22 2.42 -10.90 -9.65
N HIS A 23 2.81 -11.13 -10.89
CA HIS A 23 4.04 -10.57 -11.47
C HIS A 23 3.89 -9.10 -11.82
N LYS A 24 2.66 -8.57 -11.79
CA LYS A 24 2.35 -7.17 -12.08
C LYS A 24 1.14 -6.68 -11.30
N VAL A 25 1.21 -5.41 -10.92
CA VAL A 25 0.09 -4.60 -10.42
C VAL A 25 -0.71 -4.09 -11.63
N GLY A 26 -1.99 -3.77 -11.42
CA GLY A 26 -2.83 -3.16 -12.45
C GLY A 26 -2.31 -1.80 -12.92
N ARG A 27 -2.78 -1.37 -14.10
CA ARG A 27 -2.49 -0.04 -14.66
C ARG A 27 -3.07 1.05 -13.74
N SER A 28 -2.31 2.10 -13.47
CA SER A 28 -2.76 3.27 -12.70
C SER A 28 -2.40 4.56 -13.42
N PHE A 29 -3.17 5.61 -13.13
CA PHE A 29 -2.79 6.97 -13.53
C PHE A 29 -1.94 7.61 -12.45
N ALA A 30 -0.91 8.32 -12.89
CA ALA A 30 0.01 9.02 -12.02
C ALA A 30 -0.73 10.05 -11.17
N PHE A 31 -0.56 9.95 -9.86
CA PHE A 31 -1.16 10.85 -8.88
C PHE A 31 -0.08 11.55 -8.06
N ASP A 32 -0.13 12.88 -8.04
CA ASP A 32 0.75 13.69 -7.21
C ASP A 32 0.13 13.87 -5.82
N TYR A 33 0.72 13.21 -4.82
CA TYR A 33 0.29 13.26 -3.43
C TYR A 33 0.62 14.58 -2.71
N LYS A 34 1.50 15.42 -3.27
CA LYS A 34 1.77 16.75 -2.70
C LYS A 34 0.66 17.72 -3.11
N THR A 35 0.30 17.74 -4.39
CA THR A 35 -0.74 18.63 -4.92
C THR A 35 -2.15 18.03 -4.84
N HIS A 36 -2.27 16.75 -4.51
CA HIS A 36 -3.50 15.97 -4.47
C HIS A 36 -4.26 15.95 -5.80
N ARG A 37 -3.52 15.78 -6.93
CA ARG A 37 -4.09 15.81 -8.28
C ARG A 37 -3.49 14.74 -9.17
N PHE A 38 -4.28 14.27 -10.15
CA PHE A 38 -3.76 13.46 -11.24
C PHE A 38 -2.83 14.28 -12.13
N VAL A 39 -1.77 13.64 -12.61
CA VAL A 39 -0.80 14.26 -13.51
C VAL A 39 -1.32 14.20 -14.94
N PHE A 40 -1.35 15.36 -15.60
CA PHE A 40 -1.77 15.49 -16.99
C PHE A 40 -0.60 15.87 -17.88
N LYS A 41 -0.57 15.30 -19.09
CA LYS A 41 0.31 15.72 -20.18
C LYS A 41 -0.55 15.88 -21.44
N ASP A 42 -0.54 17.07 -22.03
CA ASP A 42 -1.31 17.40 -23.24
C ASP A 42 -2.83 17.08 -23.12
N GLY A 43 -3.41 17.34 -21.94
CA GLY A 43 -4.83 17.09 -21.66
C GLY A 43 -5.20 15.62 -21.46
N ARG A 44 -4.22 14.71 -21.39
CA ARG A 44 -4.43 13.28 -21.10
C ARG A 44 -3.79 12.91 -19.76
N ASN A 45 -4.40 11.96 -19.05
CA ASN A 45 -3.79 11.39 -17.85
C ASN A 45 -2.46 10.72 -18.21
N VAL A 46 -1.43 10.98 -17.41
CA VAL A 46 -0.20 10.21 -17.47
C VAL A 46 -0.45 8.87 -16.80
N GLU A 47 -0.04 7.79 -17.48
CA GLU A 47 -0.12 6.45 -16.95
C GLU A 47 1.21 6.08 -16.29
N ASP A 48 1.13 5.43 -15.13
CA ASP A 48 2.30 4.95 -14.41
C ASP A 48 2.96 3.78 -15.13
N THR A 49 4.28 3.74 -15.12
CA THR A 49 5.03 2.50 -15.36
C THR A 49 4.74 1.48 -14.25
N GLN A 50 5.12 0.22 -14.46
CA GLN A 50 4.89 -0.84 -13.47
C GLN A 50 5.50 -0.52 -12.10
N ILE A 51 6.69 0.08 -12.09
CA ILE A 51 7.43 0.47 -10.88
C ILE A 51 6.72 1.64 -10.19
N GLU A 52 6.30 2.65 -10.95
CA GLU A 52 5.57 3.81 -10.43
C GLU A 52 4.21 3.41 -9.86
N ALA A 53 3.50 2.48 -10.49
CA ALA A 53 2.25 1.92 -10.00
C ALA A 53 2.45 1.20 -8.65
N ILE A 54 3.55 0.44 -8.49
CA ILE A 54 3.91 -0.20 -7.22
C ILE A 54 4.22 0.87 -6.15
N LYS A 55 5.00 1.90 -6.50
CA LYS A 55 5.30 3.01 -5.59
C LYS A 55 4.02 3.71 -5.14
N GLN A 56 3.12 4.00 -6.07
CA GLN A 56 1.83 4.63 -5.80
C GLN A 56 0.93 3.75 -4.92
N TRP A 57 0.95 2.43 -5.11
CA TRP A 57 0.23 1.49 -4.25
C TRP A 57 0.75 1.53 -2.82
N ILE A 58 2.07 1.45 -2.64
CA ILE A 58 2.70 1.49 -1.32
C ILE A 58 2.41 2.82 -0.62
N GLU A 59 2.50 3.93 -1.35
CA GLU A 59 2.16 5.26 -0.83
C GLU A 59 0.71 5.32 -0.33
N LEU A 60 -0.23 4.83 -1.14
CA LEU A 60 -1.64 4.79 -0.77
C LEU A 60 -1.88 3.89 0.46
N PHE A 61 -1.20 2.74 0.53
CA PHE A 61 -1.32 1.80 1.63
C PHE A 61 -0.80 2.37 2.94
N ILE A 62 0.34 3.07 2.94
CA ILE A 62 0.89 3.68 4.14
C ILE A 62 0.02 4.85 4.62
N ARG A 63 -0.48 5.68 3.68
CA ARG A 63 -1.36 6.82 4.00
C ARG A 63 -2.75 6.39 4.46
N THR A 64 -3.23 5.26 3.96
CA THR A 64 -4.57 4.79 4.29
C THR A 64 -4.56 4.17 5.66
N GLU A 65 -5.51 4.62 6.46
CA GLU A 65 -5.59 4.15 7.82
C GLU A 65 -6.53 2.95 7.95
N MET A 66 -6.04 1.93 8.63
CA MET A 66 -6.78 0.68 8.80
C MET A 66 -8.10 0.94 9.54
N LYS A 67 -9.20 0.35 9.03
CA LYS A 67 -10.58 0.47 9.56
C LYS A 67 -11.17 1.88 9.57
N LYS A 68 -10.55 2.86 8.90
CA LYS A 68 -11.09 4.23 8.84
C LYS A 68 -12.21 4.38 7.80
N TYR A 69 -12.09 3.72 6.64
CA TYR A 69 -13.02 3.87 5.54
C TYR A 69 -13.76 2.56 5.28
N MET A 70 -15.10 2.59 5.21
CA MET A 70 -15.93 1.39 5.03
C MET A 70 -15.65 0.60 3.74
N ILE A 71 -15.17 1.29 2.69
CA ILE A 71 -14.80 0.66 1.42
C ILE A 71 -13.55 -0.21 1.53
N TYR A 72 -12.72 0.04 2.55
CA TYR A 72 -11.56 -0.78 2.86
C TYR A 72 -11.93 -1.71 4.01
N THR A 73 -11.97 -3.02 3.73
CA THR A 73 -12.07 -4.05 4.77
C THR A 73 -10.76 -4.11 5.59
N ASP A 74 -10.62 -5.07 6.50
CA ASP A 74 -9.40 -5.35 7.28
C ASP A 74 -8.17 -5.77 6.43
N SER A 75 -8.24 -5.54 5.11
CA SER A 75 -7.25 -5.94 4.11
C SER A 75 -6.30 -4.82 3.68
N PHE A 76 -6.62 -3.54 3.93
CA PHE A 76 -5.86 -2.41 3.40
C PHE A 76 -5.62 -1.29 4.44
N GLY A 77 -4.41 -0.72 4.40
CA GLY A 77 -3.97 0.35 5.28
C GLY A 77 -3.11 -0.12 6.46
N LEU A 78 -2.62 0.85 7.23
CA LEU A 78 -1.85 0.65 8.47
C LEU A 78 -2.54 1.30 9.68
N ASP A 79 -2.42 0.69 10.87
CA ASP A 79 -2.75 1.34 12.14
C ASP A 79 -1.48 2.01 12.69
N LEU A 80 -1.30 3.30 12.40
CA LEU A 80 -0.22 4.11 12.96
C LEU A 80 -0.71 5.15 13.99
N ARG A 81 -2.03 5.45 14.06
CA ARG A 81 -2.60 6.50 14.93
C ARG A 81 -2.24 6.31 16.40
N LYS A 82 -2.33 5.06 16.90
CA LYS A 82 -2.04 4.76 18.30
C LYS A 82 -0.60 5.11 18.68
N LEU A 83 0.35 5.03 17.76
CA LEU A 83 1.76 5.32 18.05
C LEU A 83 2.05 6.82 18.23
N LEU A 84 1.21 7.66 17.62
CA LEU A 84 1.38 9.11 17.64
C LEU A 84 0.87 9.70 18.95
N GLY A 85 -0.31 9.26 19.42
CA GLY A 85 -1.00 9.84 20.58
C GLY A 85 -0.43 9.51 21.97
N TYR A 86 0.39 8.47 22.13
CA TYR A 86 0.96 8.12 23.44
C TYR A 86 2.31 8.79 23.71
N ARG A 87 2.60 9.04 25.00
CA ARG A 87 3.90 9.48 25.54
C ARG A 87 4.93 8.34 25.54
N LEU A 88 5.17 7.77 24.36
CA LEU A 88 6.15 6.70 24.14
C LEU A 88 7.54 7.28 23.81
N PRO A 89 8.63 6.60 24.20
CA PRO A 89 9.98 6.97 23.77
C PRO A 89 10.10 7.03 22.24
N ARG A 90 10.86 8.00 21.73
CA ARG A 90 11.04 8.20 20.28
C ARG A 90 11.57 6.95 19.59
N SER A 91 12.55 6.27 20.19
CA SER A 91 13.14 5.02 19.67
C SER A 91 12.09 3.92 19.52
N TYR A 92 11.18 3.79 20.50
CA TYR A 92 10.09 2.82 20.44
C TYR A 92 9.11 3.15 19.31
N LYS A 93 8.70 4.43 19.16
CA LYS A 93 7.83 4.86 18.06
C LYS A 93 8.45 4.52 16.69
N VAL A 94 9.72 4.85 16.49
CA VAL A 94 10.44 4.60 15.23
C VAL A 94 10.53 3.11 14.92
N ALA A 95 10.90 2.29 15.91
CA ALA A 95 11.01 0.85 15.73
C ALA A 95 9.65 0.21 15.37
N GLU A 96 8.59 0.65 16.04
CA GLU A 96 7.26 0.08 15.86
C GLU A 96 6.58 0.54 14.56
N ILE A 97 6.82 1.79 14.12
CA ILE A 97 6.43 2.26 12.78
C ILE A 97 7.14 1.44 11.71
N LYS A 98 8.47 1.29 11.81
CA LYS A 98 9.27 0.48 10.88
C LYS A 98 8.74 -0.95 10.80
N ARG A 99 8.46 -1.57 11.95
CA ARG A 99 7.92 -2.94 12.04
C ARG A 99 6.57 -3.05 11.33
N ARG A 100 5.62 -2.16 11.64
CA ARG A 100 4.27 -2.16 11.05
C ARG A 100 4.28 -1.91 9.54
N ILE A 101 5.08 -0.96 9.07
CA ILE A 101 5.23 -0.70 7.64
C ILE A 101 5.81 -1.95 6.95
N THR A 102 6.88 -2.52 7.49
CA THR A 102 7.53 -3.72 6.92
C THR A 102 6.54 -4.89 6.85
N GLU A 103 5.88 -5.23 7.96
CA GLU A 103 4.92 -6.33 7.99
C GLU A 103 3.69 -6.07 7.11
N GLY A 104 3.17 -4.85 7.10
CA GLY A 104 2.03 -4.49 6.26
C GLY A 104 2.36 -4.60 4.78
N ILE A 105 3.51 -4.05 4.37
CA ILE A 105 3.97 -4.11 2.98
C ILE A 105 4.16 -5.57 2.54
N MET A 106 4.89 -6.36 3.31
CA MET A 106 5.22 -7.75 2.96
C MET A 106 3.99 -8.65 2.87
N ASN A 107 2.93 -8.36 3.64
CA ASN A 107 1.73 -9.20 3.68
C ASN A 107 0.61 -8.74 2.75
N LYS A 108 0.55 -7.45 2.40
CA LYS A 108 -0.62 -6.86 1.71
C LYS A 108 -0.29 -6.21 0.37
N VAL A 109 0.93 -5.72 0.16
CA VAL A 109 1.31 -5.08 -1.11
C VAL A 109 1.60 -6.16 -2.16
N PRO A 110 0.98 -6.10 -3.35
CA PRO A 110 1.27 -7.04 -4.42
C PRO A 110 2.68 -6.84 -4.97
N CYS A 111 3.27 -7.91 -5.53
CA CYS A 111 4.57 -7.90 -6.21
C CYS A 111 5.79 -7.58 -5.32
N VAL A 112 5.64 -7.42 -4.01
CA VAL A 112 6.74 -7.13 -3.09
C VAL A 112 7.29 -8.41 -2.46
N VAL A 113 8.62 -8.52 -2.39
CA VAL A 113 9.30 -9.69 -1.81
C VAL A 113 10.15 -9.32 -0.60
N ILE A 114 10.83 -8.17 -0.61
CA ILE A 114 11.71 -7.74 0.49
C ILE A 114 11.55 -6.25 0.75
N VAL A 115 11.62 -5.85 2.02
CA VAL A 115 11.83 -4.47 2.45
C VAL A 115 13.16 -4.39 3.20
N LYS A 116 14.08 -3.55 2.74
CA LYS A 116 15.45 -3.42 3.25
C LYS A 116 15.92 -1.96 3.31
N ASP A 117 17.16 -1.77 3.75
CA ASP A 117 17.87 -0.49 3.73
C ASP A 117 17.17 0.65 4.49
N TRP A 118 16.56 0.30 5.62
CA TRP A 118 15.87 1.26 6.47
C TRP A 118 16.82 2.31 7.06
N GLN A 119 16.46 3.58 6.87
CA GLN A 119 17.07 4.72 7.52
C GLN A 119 15.98 5.64 8.06
N PHE A 120 16.26 6.33 9.15
CA PHE A 120 15.37 7.33 9.74
C PHE A 120 16.16 8.60 10.01
N ASN A 121 15.78 9.69 9.36
CA ASN A 121 16.43 10.99 9.54
C ASN A 121 15.38 12.09 9.63
N ALA A 122 15.48 12.94 10.65
CA ALA A 122 14.65 14.14 10.82
C ALA A 122 13.12 13.95 10.68
N GLY A 123 12.57 12.76 10.97
CA GLY A 123 11.12 12.50 10.84
C GLY A 123 10.73 11.76 9.55
N ILE A 124 11.67 11.59 8.62
CA ILE A 124 11.48 10.89 7.36
C ILE A 124 12.05 9.48 7.46
N PHE A 125 11.26 8.51 7.01
CA PHE A 125 11.68 7.13 6.82
C PHE A 125 12.12 6.91 5.37
N TYR A 126 13.29 6.32 5.20
CA TYR A 126 13.80 5.88 3.91
C TYR A 126 13.95 4.37 3.92
N PHE A 127 13.47 3.70 2.89
CA PHE A 127 13.64 2.26 2.73
C PHE A 127 13.53 1.86 1.26
N THR A 128 14.06 0.68 0.96
CA THR A 128 14.01 0.09 -0.39
C THR A 128 13.11 -1.12 -0.37
N VAL A 129 12.21 -1.20 -1.34
CA VAL A 129 11.35 -2.34 -1.59
C VAL A 129 11.85 -3.08 -2.82
N VAL A 130 12.10 -4.38 -2.70
CA VAL A 130 12.49 -5.24 -3.82
C VAL A 130 11.25 -5.99 -4.28
N THR A 131 10.97 -5.87 -5.57
CA THR A 131 9.85 -6.53 -6.22
C THR A 131 10.20 -7.97 -6.63
N ASN A 132 9.20 -8.76 -6.99
CA ASN A 132 9.40 -10.13 -7.48
C ASN A 132 10.12 -10.23 -8.84
N THR A 133 10.22 -9.13 -9.58
CA THR A 133 11.04 -9.02 -10.80
C THR A 133 12.50 -8.69 -10.49
N GLY A 134 12.83 -8.39 -9.22
CA GLY A 134 14.17 -7.97 -8.78
C GLY A 134 14.41 -6.47 -8.86
N GLU A 135 13.43 -5.68 -9.31
CA GLU A 135 13.52 -4.23 -9.38
C GLU A 135 13.42 -3.60 -7.99
N GLU A 136 14.21 -2.56 -7.75
CA GLU A 136 14.23 -1.83 -6.48
C GLU A 136 13.43 -0.53 -6.56
N VAL A 137 12.48 -0.37 -5.64
CA VAL A 137 11.67 0.83 -5.46
C VAL A 137 12.13 1.55 -4.20
N LYS A 138 12.69 2.74 -4.34
CA LYS A 138 13.09 3.59 -3.20
C LYS A 138 11.90 4.42 -2.74
N ILE A 139 11.65 4.39 -1.44
CA ILE A 139 10.53 5.07 -0.79
C ILE A 139 11.06 5.98 0.31
N ASP A 140 10.61 7.22 0.24
CA ASP A 140 10.75 8.25 1.25
C ASP A 140 9.35 8.56 1.79
N TYR A 141 9.14 8.37 3.09
CA TYR A 141 7.85 8.62 3.73
C TYR A 141 8.04 9.53 4.94
N GLU A 142 7.44 10.71 4.85
CA GLU A 142 7.34 11.66 5.96
C GLU A 142 6.03 11.39 6.71
N LEU A 143 6.14 11.08 8.01
CA LEU A 143 4.96 11.12 8.88
C LEU A 143 4.70 12.58 9.23
N GLU A 144 3.53 13.09 8.84
CA GLU A 144 2.96 14.28 9.47
C GLU A 144 2.70 13.93 10.96
N LEU A 145 3.63 14.36 11.82
CA LEU A 145 3.65 14.14 13.28
C LEU A 145 2.73 15.13 14.00
#